data_AF-A0A1I1J7S8-F1
#
_entry.id   AF-A0A1I1J7S8-F1
#
_cell.length_a   1.000
_cell.length_b   1.000
_cell.length_c   1.000
_cell.angle_alpha   90.00
_cell.angle_beta   90.00
_cell.angle_gamma   90.00
#
_symmetry.space_group_name_H-M   'P 1'
#
loop_
_entity.id
_entity.type
_entity.pdbx_description
1 polymer ?
#
loop_
_entity_poly.entity_id
_entity_poly.type
_entity_poly.pdbx_seq_one_letter_code
_entity_poly.pdbx_strand_id
1 'polypeptide(L)'
;MVLNELRELRLGFVHGLASRYQRIDRALVTKSLFDLYKEIHNLAGAAGAYQFEELGQQALQLDALLRVQLNKVDSETVDWVPITQEVQVVLTLTQQAIKGQ
;
A
#
# COMPACT_ATOMS: atom_id res chain seq x y z
N MET A 1 20.06 15.60 19.89
CA MET A 1 19.23 16.25 18.86
C MET A 1 18.77 15.26 17.78
N VAL A 2 19.67 14.44 17.22
CA VAL A 2 19.39 13.44 16.16
C VAL A 2 18.30 12.40 16.48
N LEU A 3 18.19 11.93 17.74
CA LEU A 3 17.20 10.90 18.12
C LEU A 3 15.74 11.37 18.09
N ASN A 4 15.48 12.66 18.33
CA ASN A 4 14.12 13.20 18.32
C ASN A 4 13.60 13.40 16.90
N GLU A 5 14.46 13.88 15.98
CA GLU A 5 14.11 14.08 14.57
C GLU A 5 13.83 12.75 13.86
N LEU A 6 14.65 11.72 14.13
CA LEU A 6 14.39 10.36 13.62
C LEU A 6 13.09 9.76 14.17
N ARG A 7 12.76 10.06 15.43
CA ARG A 7 11.51 9.60 16.06
C ARG A 7 10.28 10.30 15.47
N GLU A 8 10.36 11.60 15.21
CA GLU A 8 9.28 12.37 14.56
C GLU A 8 9.05 11.94 13.11
N LEU A 9 10.13 11.74 12.33
CA LEU A 9 10.06 11.18 10.98
C LEU A 9 9.40 9.79 10.98
N ARG A 10 9.77 8.92 11.92
CA ARG A 10 9.18 7.58 12.08
C ARG A 10 7.71 7.66 12.49
N LEU A 11 7.32 8.56 13.40
CA LEU A 11 5.93 8.74 13.82
C LEU A 11 5.05 9.30 12.68
N GLY A 12 5.56 10.25 11.90
CA GLY A 12 4.90 10.79 10.72
C GLY A 12 4.68 9.72 9.66
N PHE A 13 5.66 8.83 9.46
CA PHE A 13 5.53 7.67 8.58
C PHE A 13 4.45 6.70 9.04
N VAL A 14 4.44 6.32 10.32
CA VAL A 14 3.45 5.39 10.88
C VAL A 14 2.03 5.96 10.78
N HIS A 15 1.83 7.25 11.06
CA HIS A 15 0.54 7.92 10.82
C HIS A 15 0.15 7.88 9.34
N GLY A 16 1.12 8.10 8.44
CA GLY A 16 0.94 7.97 7.00
C GLY A 16 0.48 6.56 6.60
N LEU A 17 1.08 5.51 7.17
CA LEU A 17 0.71 4.11 6.92
C LEU A 17 -0.71 3.78 7.40
N ALA A 18 -1.11 4.22 8.59
CA ALA A 18 -2.45 3.98 9.10
C ALA A 18 -3.53 4.65 8.22
N SER A 19 -3.27 5.87 7.77
CA SER A 19 -4.16 6.58 6.84
C SER A 19 -4.22 5.89 5.47
N ARG A 20 -3.10 5.35 4.98
CA ARG A 20 -3.04 4.56 3.73
C ARG A 20 -3.81 3.26 3.83
N TYR A 21 -3.65 2.53 4.93
CA TYR A 21 -4.39 1.29 5.21
C TYR A 21 -5.89 1.50 5.02
N GLN A 22 -6.44 2.56 5.63
CA GLN A 22 -7.87 2.89 5.50
C GLN A 22 -8.28 3.24 4.07
N ARG A 23 -7.44 3.95 3.31
CA ARG A 23 -7.75 4.29 1.91
C ARG A 23 -7.67 3.08 0.97
N ILE A 24 -6.72 2.17 1.20
CA ILE A 24 -6.62 0.90 0.47
C ILE A 24 -7.85 0.03 0.74
N ASP A 25 -8.24 -0.11 2.02
CA ASP A 25 -9.44 -0.85 2.42
C ASP A 25 -10.71 -0.25 1.79
N ARG A 26 -10.84 1.08 1.82
CA ARG A 26 -11.94 1.77 1.15
C ARG A 26 -11.96 1.52 -0.37
N ALA A 27 -10.80 1.59 -1.04
CA ALA A 27 -10.71 1.38 -2.48
C ALA A 27 -11.11 -0.05 -2.88
N LEU A 28 -10.81 -1.05 -2.04
CA LEU A 28 -11.33 -2.42 -2.19
C LEU A 28 -12.85 -2.46 -2.08
N VAL A 29 -13.42 -1.87 -1.02
CA VAL A 29 -14.87 -1.84 -0.80
C VAL A 29 -15.61 -1.18 -1.95
N THR A 30 -15.09 -0.06 -2.46
CA THR A 30 -15.69 0.66 -3.59
C THR A 30 -15.31 0.09 -4.95
N LYS A 31 -14.48 -0.96 -5.00
CA LYS A 31 -13.93 -1.54 -6.23
C LYS A 31 -13.33 -0.49 -7.17
N SER A 32 -12.64 0.51 -6.61
CA SER A 32 -11.98 1.57 -7.39
C SER A 32 -10.56 1.15 -7.70
N LEU A 33 -10.34 0.61 -8.90
CA LEU A 33 -9.02 0.11 -9.31
C LEU A 33 -7.98 1.24 -9.36
N PHE A 34 -8.38 2.43 -9.82
CA PHE A 34 -7.51 3.59 -9.90
C PHE A 34 -7.08 4.08 -8.51
N ASP A 35 -8.02 4.18 -7.56
CA ASP A 35 -7.69 4.62 -6.20
C ASP A 35 -6.82 3.57 -5.49
N LEU A 36 -7.10 2.29 -5.70
CA LEU A 36 -6.30 1.21 -5.17
C LEU A 36 -4.86 1.28 -5.70
N TYR A 37 -4.68 1.41 -7.02
CA TYR A 37 -3.38 1.61 -7.64
C TYR A 37 -2.63 2.81 -7.06
N LYS A 38 -3.29 3.97 -6.99
CA LYS A 38 -2.68 5.20 -6.46
C LYS A 38 -2.19 5.02 -5.03
N GLU A 39 -2.95 4.37 -4.17
CA GLU A 39 -2.55 4.18 -2.78
C GLU A 39 -1.43 3.16 -2.62
N ILE A 40 -1.46 2.06 -3.39
CA ILE A 40 -0.38 1.06 -3.42
C ILE A 40 0.92 1.67 -3.96
N HIS A 41 0.86 2.44 -5.05
CA HIS A 41 2.02 3.12 -5.64
C HIS A 41 2.72 4.02 -4.61
N ASN A 42 1.93 4.82 -3.91
CA ASN A 42 2.45 5.70 -2.87
C ASN A 42 2.97 4.94 -1.65
N LEU A 43 2.37 3.79 -1.31
CA LEU A 43 2.84 2.92 -0.23
C LEU A 43 4.21 2.32 -0.58
N ALA A 44 4.41 1.87 -1.82
CA ALA A 44 5.70 1.37 -2.30
C ALA A 44 6.80 2.43 -2.18
N GLY A 45 6.51 3.67 -2.64
CA GLY A 45 7.45 4.79 -2.51
C GLY A 45 7.78 5.13 -1.06
N ALA A 46 6.76 5.13 -0.18
CA ALA A 46 6.97 5.36 1.24
C ALA A 46 7.77 4.22 1.90
N ALA A 47 7.44 2.96 1.63
CA ALA A 47 8.18 1.82 2.18
C ALA A 47 9.67 1.84 1.79
N GLY A 48 9.98 2.21 0.54
CA GLY A 48 11.37 2.40 0.09
C GLY A 48 12.10 3.53 0.81
N ALA A 49 11.45 4.69 0.98
CA ALA A 49 12.05 5.84 1.67
C ALA A 49 12.38 5.55 3.15
N TYR A 50 11.62 4.66 3.78
CA TYR A 50 11.76 4.32 5.21
C TYR A 50 12.35 2.91 5.45
N GLN A 51 12.92 2.28 4.42
CA GLN A 51 13.65 0.99 4.50
C GLN A 51 12.80 -0.20 4.99
N PHE A 52 11.50 -0.21 4.68
CA PHE A 52 10.65 -1.38 4.89
C PHE A 52 10.69 -2.28 3.66
N GLU A 53 11.77 -3.04 3.51
CA GLU A 53 12.07 -3.80 2.28
C GLU A 53 10.96 -4.77 1.88
N GLU A 54 10.48 -5.61 2.80
CA GLU A 54 9.43 -6.61 2.52
C GLU A 54 8.12 -5.93 2.09
N LEU A 55 7.69 -4.89 2.81
CA LEU A 55 6.50 -4.12 2.46
C LEU A 55 6.65 -3.43 1.10
N GLY A 56 7.83 -2.87 0.82
CA GLY A 56 8.13 -2.22 -0.45
C GLY A 56 8.08 -3.20 -1.63
N GLN A 57 8.66 -4.39 -1.48
CA GLN A 57 8.66 -5.43 -2.51
C GLN A 57 7.24 -5.92 -2.81
N GLN A 58 6.44 -6.22 -1.77
CA GLN A 58 5.05 -6.66 -1.93
C GLN A 58 4.17 -5.56 -2.53
N ALA A 59 4.34 -4.31 -2.10
CA ALA A 59 3.62 -3.18 -2.69
C ALA A 59 3.99 -2.95 -4.17
N LEU A 60 5.24 -3.16 -4.58
CA LEU A 60 5.67 -3.07 -5.98
C LEU A 60 5.10 -4.20 -6.84
N GLN A 61 5.03 -5.42 -6.31
CA GLN A 61 4.41 -6.55 -7.01
C GLN A 61 2.92 -6.27 -7.28
N LEU A 62 2.21 -5.78 -6.27
CA LEU A 62 0.81 -5.38 -6.40
C LEU A 62 0.64 -4.16 -7.32
N ASP A 63 1.52 -3.16 -7.26
CA ASP A 63 1.51 -2.01 -8.19
C ASP A 63 1.57 -2.48 -9.65
N ALA A 64 2.49 -3.41 -9.96
CA ALA A 64 2.63 -3.98 -11.29
C ALA A 64 1.37 -4.75 -11.74
N LEU A 65 0.78 -5.55 -10.85
CA LEU A 65 -0.48 -6.25 -11.09
C LEU A 65 -1.60 -5.25 -11.42
N LEU A 66 -1.79 -4.23 -10.58
CA LEU A 66 -2.83 -3.22 -10.73
C LEU A 66 -2.65 -2.42 -12.02
N ARG A 67 -1.40 -2.12 -12.42
CA ARG A 67 -1.11 -1.44 -13.68
C ARG A 67 -1.52 -2.26 -14.89
N VAL A 68 -1.31 -3.58 -14.86
CA VAL A 68 -1.80 -4.48 -15.92
C VAL A 68 -3.32 -4.45 -16.00
N GLN A 69 -4.01 -4.46 -14.85
CA GLN A 69 -5.48 -4.40 -14.81
C GLN A 69 -6.01 -3.04 -15.29
N LEU A 70 -5.34 -1.93 -14.95
CA LEU A 70 -5.73 -0.58 -15.38
C LEU A 70 -5.61 -0.37 -16.89
N ASN A 71 -4.68 -1.09 -17.53
CA ASN A 71 -4.49 -1.03 -18.98
C ASN A 71 -5.49 -1.90 -19.75
N LYS A 72 -6.35 -2.66 -19.08
CA LYS A 72 -7.45 -3.38 -19.75
C LYS A 72 -8.49 -2.37 -20.21
N VAL A 73 -8.95 -2.54 -21.46
CA VAL A 73 -9.87 -1.60 -22.14
C VAL A 73 -11.23 -1.50 -21.45
N ASP A 74 -11.70 -2.59 -20.83
CA ASP A 74 -13.00 -2.65 -20.15
C ASP A 74 -12.85 -2.92 -18.64
N SER A 75 -13.28 -1.96 -17.83
CA SER A 75 -13.27 -2.04 -16.35
C SER A 75 -14.15 -3.15 -15.77
N GLU A 76 -15.08 -3.70 -16.56
CA GLU A 76 -15.95 -4.81 -16.15
C GLU A 76 -15.22 -6.17 -16.14
N THR A 77 -14.01 -6.25 -16.70
CA THR A 77 -13.20 -7.48 -16.78
C THR A 77 -12.11 -7.57 -15.71
N VAL A 78 -12.13 -6.68 -14.72
CA VAL A 78 -11.19 -6.71 -13.61
C VAL A 78 -11.46 -7.94 -12.75
N ASP A 79 -10.49 -8.84 -12.71
CA ASP A 79 -10.53 -9.99 -11.82
C ASP A 79 -10.09 -9.55 -10.42
N TRP A 80 -11.06 -9.35 -9.54
CA TRP A 80 -10.85 -8.86 -8.19
C TRP A 80 -10.31 -9.92 -7.23
N VAL A 81 -10.42 -11.22 -7.55
CA VAL A 81 -9.98 -12.30 -6.67
C VAL A 81 -8.47 -12.25 -6.40
N PRO A 82 -7.58 -12.27 -7.42
CA PRO A 82 -6.15 -12.16 -7.19
C PRO A 82 -5.76 -10.82 -6.59
N ILE A 83 -6.44 -9.73 -6.98
CA ILE A 83 -6.18 -8.39 -6.41
C ILE A 83 -6.45 -8.37 -4.91
N THR A 84 -7.57 -8.92 -4.46
CA THR A 84 -7.97 -8.91 -3.05
C THR A 84 -6.99 -9.71 -2.19
N GLN A 85 -6.50 -10.84 -2.69
CA GLN A 85 -5.50 -11.66 -2.00
C GLN A 85 -4.19 -10.89 -1.79
N GLU A 86 -3.66 -10.29 -2.85
CA GLU A 86 -2.42 -9.50 -2.80
C GLU A 86 -2.57 -8.25 -1.92
N VAL A 87 -3.72 -7.57 -1.99
CA VAL A 87 -4.00 -6.44 -1.08
C VAL A 87 -4.01 -6.89 0.37
N GLN A 88 -4.56 -8.06 0.69
CA GLN A 88 -4.58 -8.59 2.05
C GLN A 88 -3.15 -8.83 2.59
N VAL A 89 -2.23 -9.31 1.75
CA VAL A 89 -0.81 -9.45 2.11
C VAL A 89 -0.21 -8.09 2.46
N VAL A 90 -0.38 -7.10 1.58
CA VAL A 90 0.15 -5.74 1.78
C VAL A 90 -0.46 -5.07 3.03
N LEU A 91 -1.76 -5.23 3.26
CA LEU A 91 -2.43 -4.70 4.46
C LEU A 91 -1.89 -5.36 5.74
N THR A 92 -1.61 -6.66 5.71
CA THR A 92 -1.05 -7.39 6.84
C THR A 92 0.35 -6.87 7.19
N LEU A 93 1.22 -6.72 6.18
CA LEU A 93 2.57 -6.17 6.36
C LEU A 93 2.54 -4.72 6.82
N THR A 94 1.62 -3.91 6.28
CA THR A 94 1.41 -2.54 6.72
C THR A 94 1.03 -2.51 8.20
N GLN A 95 0.14 -3.40 8.63
CA GLN A 95 -0.28 -3.49 10.02
C GLN A 95 0.86 -3.98 10.94
N GLN A 96 1.70 -4.91 10.48
CA GLN A 96 2.90 -5.34 11.20
C GLN A 96 3.91 -4.20 11.34
N ALA A 97 4.16 -3.42 10.29
CA ALA A 97 5.02 -2.24 10.33
C ALA A 97 4.49 -1.18 11.32
N ILE A 98 3.17 -1.03 11.43
CA ILE A 98 2.53 -0.16 12.42
C ILE A 98 2.67 -0.72 13.85
N LYS A 99 2.59 -2.04 14.05
CA LYS A 99 2.58 -2.73 15.36
C LYS A 99 3.96 -3.06 15.91
N GLY A 100 4.98 -3.22 15.08
CA GLY A 100 6.39 -3.43 15.46
C GLY A 100 7.04 -2.20 16.09
N GLN A 101 6.26 -1.46 16.88
CA GLN A 101 6.68 -0.34 17.73
C GLN A 101 7.59 -0.85 18.85
#